data_AF-A0AAP4DV59-F1
#
_entry.id   AF-A0AAP4DV59-F1
#
_cell.length_a   1.000
_cell.length_b   1.000
_cell.length_c   1.000
_cell.angle_alpha   90.00
_cell.angle_beta   90.00
_cell.angle_gamma   90.00
#
_symmetry.space_group_name_H-M   'P 1'
#
loop_
_entity.id
_entity.type
_entity.pdbx_description
1 polymer ?
#
loop_
_entity_poly.entity_id
_entity_poly.type
_entity_poly.pdbx_seq_one_letter_code
_entity_poly.pdbx_strand_id
1 'polypeptide(L)'
;VTVKQDQTSLKVKDLTYHVGDKINLRDGFVSMTDQDGNTTTTLPGNTSFNDPNGLHDNIPGVYEITYVHDGITAISHVTLLPMT
;
A
#
# COMPACT_ATOMS: atom_id res chain seq x y z
N VAL A 1 -32.56 -8.06 -16.33
CA VAL A 1 -31.23 -7.40 -16.30
C VAL A 1 -30.45 -8.03 -15.18
N THR A 2 -29.35 -8.72 -15.47
CA THR A 2 -28.47 -9.26 -14.44
C THR A 2 -27.34 -8.27 -14.26
N VAL A 3 -27.29 -7.57 -13.13
CA VAL A 3 -26.18 -6.67 -12.80
C VAL A 3 -24.98 -7.54 -12.47
N LYS A 4 -23.87 -7.38 -13.20
CA LYS A 4 -22.59 -8.03 -12.87
C LYS A 4 -22.08 -7.42 -11.56
N GLN A 5 -21.64 -8.26 -10.62
CA GLN A 5 -21.05 -7.80 -9.37
C GLN A 5 -19.66 -7.21 -9.64
N ASP A 6 -19.40 -6.02 -9.10
CA ASP A 6 -18.08 -5.39 -9.09
C ASP A 6 -17.13 -6.19 -8.19
N GLN A 7 -15.98 -6.60 -8.74
CA GLN A 7 -14.96 -7.41 -8.07
C GLN A 7 -13.71 -6.62 -7.69
N THR A 8 -13.75 -5.29 -7.80
CA THR A 8 -12.55 -4.48 -7.66
C THR A 8 -11.97 -4.59 -6.24
N SER A 9 -10.67 -4.85 -6.14
CA SER A 9 -9.99 -4.98 -4.85
C SER A 9 -8.53 -4.55 -4.92
N LEU A 10 -8.01 -4.00 -3.82
CA LEU A 10 -6.61 -3.64 -3.65
C LEU A 10 -6.05 -4.36 -2.42
N LYS A 11 -4.97 -5.12 -2.59
CA LYS A 11 -4.30 -5.85 -1.51
C LYS A 11 -2.91 -5.32 -1.29
N VAL A 12 -2.63 -5.03 -0.03
CA VAL A 12 -1.33 -4.59 0.46
C VAL A 12 -0.92 -5.42 1.67
N LYS A 13 0.35 -5.36 2.03
CA LYS A 13 0.91 -5.95 3.25
C LYS A 13 1.64 -4.88 4.04
N ASP A 14 1.82 -5.16 5.32
CA ASP A 14 2.65 -4.35 6.21
C ASP A 14 4.13 -4.45 5.78
N LEU A 15 4.89 -3.43 6.14
CA LEU A 15 6.32 -3.33 5.84
C LEU A 15 7.11 -3.14 7.14
N THR A 16 8.36 -3.56 7.11
CA THR A 16 9.29 -3.32 8.22
C THR A 16 10.64 -2.94 7.65
N TYR A 17 11.18 -1.83 8.16
CA TYR A 17 12.50 -1.32 7.83
C TYR A 17 13.23 -0.93 9.12
N HIS A 18 14.53 -0.74 9.05
CA HIS A 18 15.29 -0.09 10.11
C HIS A 18 15.44 1.39 9.77
N VAL A 19 15.58 2.22 10.80
CA VAL A 19 15.97 3.62 10.63
C VAL A 19 17.22 3.71 9.75
N GLY A 20 17.19 4.61 8.76
CA GLY A 20 18.25 4.80 7.77
C GLY A 20 18.16 3.90 6.53
N ASP A 21 17.28 2.89 6.51
CA ASP A 21 17.01 2.13 5.29
C ASP A 21 16.30 3.00 4.25
N LYS A 22 16.55 2.72 2.97
CA LYS A 22 15.76 3.32 1.89
C LYS A 22 14.37 2.67 1.87
N ILE A 23 13.38 3.42 2.33
CA ILE A 23 11.99 2.97 2.34
C ILE A 23 11.45 2.91 0.92
N ASN A 24 10.79 1.79 0.57
CA ASN A 24 10.06 1.63 -0.67
C ASN A 24 8.63 1.15 -0.41
N LEU A 25 7.67 2.08 -0.45
CA LEU A 25 6.26 1.76 -0.25
C LEU A 25 5.70 0.83 -1.34
N ARG A 26 6.34 0.75 -2.51
CA ARG A 26 5.87 -0.17 -3.56
C ARG A 26 6.00 -1.64 -3.14
N ASP A 27 6.89 -1.95 -2.19
CA ASP A 27 7.10 -3.31 -1.70
C ASP A 27 5.91 -3.84 -0.90
N GLY A 28 5.03 -2.96 -0.42
CA GLY A 28 3.82 -3.33 0.30
C GLY A 28 2.67 -3.74 -0.62
N PHE A 29 2.77 -3.51 -1.93
CA PHE A 29 1.74 -3.95 -2.87
C PHE A 29 1.77 -5.47 -3.06
N VAL A 30 0.59 -6.10 -3.04
CA VAL A 30 0.43 -7.55 -3.26
C VAL A 30 -0.28 -7.82 -4.58
N SER A 31 -1.48 -7.28 -4.75
CA SER A 31 -2.28 -7.48 -5.95
C SER A 31 -3.41 -6.47 -6.06
N MET A 32 -3.96 -6.36 -7.26
CA MET A 32 -5.18 -5.62 -7.53
C MET A 32 -6.07 -6.44 -8.46
N THR A 33 -7.38 -6.42 -8.23
CA THR A 33 -8.39 -7.03 -9.09
C THR A 33 -9.29 -5.92 -9.65
N ASP A 34 -9.61 -5.94 -10.94
CA ASP A 34 -10.53 -4.98 -11.57
C ASP A 34 -12.01 -5.41 -11.44
N GLN A 35 -12.92 -4.57 -11.93
CA GLN A 35 -14.37 -4.81 -11.91
C GLN A 35 -14.79 -6.11 -12.64
N ASP A 36 -13.96 -6.58 -13.57
CA ASP A 36 -14.21 -7.77 -14.37
C ASP A 36 -13.62 -9.05 -13.76
N GLY A 37 -12.83 -8.93 -12.69
CA GLY A 37 -12.16 -10.02 -12.01
C GLY A 37 -10.73 -10.26 -12.47
N ASN A 38 -10.19 -9.43 -13.36
CA ASN A 38 -8.80 -9.59 -13.82
C ASN A 38 -7.85 -9.10 -12.73
N THR A 39 -6.89 -9.94 -12.37
CA THR A 39 -5.94 -9.65 -11.29
C THR A 39 -4.55 -9.35 -11.83
N THR A 40 -3.90 -8.32 -11.30
CA THR A 40 -2.50 -7.96 -11.56
C THR A 40 -1.70 -7.93 -10.27
N THR A 41 -0.44 -8.35 -10.34
CA THR A 41 0.56 -8.23 -9.27
C THR A 41 1.60 -7.15 -9.59
N THR A 42 1.39 -6.38 -10.66
CA THR A 42 2.19 -5.21 -10.98
C THR A 42 1.47 -3.96 -10.51
N LEU A 43 2.13 -3.20 -9.64
CA LEU A 43 1.58 -1.96 -9.08
C LEU A 43 1.39 -0.90 -10.20
N PRO A 44 0.16 -0.40 -10.42
CA PRO A 44 -0.08 0.66 -11.40
C PRO A 44 0.72 1.93 -11.08
N GLY A 45 1.21 2.59 -12.13
CA GLY A 45 2.05 3.78 -12.01
C GLY A 45 1.34 4.98 -11.38
N ASN A 46 0.01 5.07 -11.52
CA ASN A 46 -0.85 6.10 -10.94
C ASN A 46 -1.35 5.77 -9.52
N THR A 47 -0.74 4.79 -8.83
CA THR A 47 -1.06 4.55 -7.41
C THR A 47 -0.38 5.62 -6.55
N SER A 48 -1.16 6.29 -5.72
CA SER A 48 -0.66 7.25 -4.73
C SER A 48 -0.51 6.60 -3.36
N PHE A 49 0.44 7.09 -2.58
CA PHE A 49 0.65 6.69 -1.18
C PHE A 49 0.42 7.91 -0.30
N ASN A 50 -0.64 7.87 0.48
CA ASN A 50 -0.99 8.94 1.40
C ASN A 50 -0.52 8.58 2.79
N ASP A 51 0.10 9.55 3.43
CA ASP A 51 0.69 9.42 4.75
C ASP A 51 0.41 10.72 5.51
N PRO A 52 -0.67 10.74 6.32
CA PRO A 52 -1.11 11.95 6.99
C PRO A 52 -0.18 12.39 8.12
N ASN A 53 0.63 11.47 8.66
CA ASN A 53 1.50 11.73 9.81
C ASN A 53 2.94 12.06 9.39
N GLY A 54 3.33 11.71 8.16
CA GLY A 54 4.67 11.89 7.65
C GLY A 54 5.59 10.77 8.14
N LEU A 55 6.02 9.93 7.21
CA LEU A 55 6.91 8.82 7.42
C LEU A 55 8.30 9.41 7.54
N HIS A 56 8.76 9.46 8.77
CA HIS A 56 10.07 9.97 9.13
C HIS A 56 11.05 8.79 9.12
N ASP A 57 11.91 8.71 8.10
CA ASP A 57 12.89 7.62 7.90
C ASP A 57 13.93 7.46 9.03
N ASN A 58 13.91 8.38 10.00
CA ASN A 58 14.81 8.44 11.15
C ASN A 58 14.11 8.31 12.52
N ILE A 59 12.78 8.17 12.57
CA ILE A 59 12.04 8.03 13.82
C ILE A 59 11.45 6.61 13.88
N PRO A 60 11.87 5.77 14.85
CA PRO A 60 11.24 4.48 15.06
C PRO A 60 9.76 4.64 15.41
N GLY A 61 8.92 3.75 14.88
CA GLY A 61 7.47 3.83 15.08
C GLY A 61 6.69 3.01 14.09
N VAL A 62 5.36 3.11 14.17
CA VAL A 62 4.44 2.50 13.22
C VAL A 62 3.68 3.62 12.52
N TYR A 63 3.71 3.59 11.19
CA TYR A 63 3.13 4.61 10.32
C TYR A 63 2.05 3.99 9.45
N GLU A 64 0.87 4.60 9.44
CA GLU A 64 -0.23 4.18 8.57
C GLU A 64 -0.07 4.80 7.19
N ILE A 65 -0.03 3.95 6.15
CA ILE A 65 0.07 4.36 4.75
C ILE A 65 -1.20 3.91 4.03
N THR A 66 -1.92 4.86 3.43
CA THR A 66 -3.09 4.59 2.59
C THR A 66 -2.68 4.57 1.12
N TYR A 67 -2.84 3.42 0.48
CA TYR A 67 -2.63 3.22 -0.95
C TYR A 67 -3.93 3.62 -1.65
N VAL A 68 -3.83 4.41 -2.72
CA VAL A 68 -5.00 4.87 -3.47
C VAL A 68 -4.79 4.58 -4.95
N HIS A 69 -5.74 3.87 -5.55
CA HIS A 69 -5.78 3.65 -7.00
C HIS A 69 -7.22 3.67 -7.49
N ASP A 70 -7.51 4.53 -8.46
CA ASP A 70 -8.83 4.68 -9.10
C ASP A 70 -10.02 4.75 -8.10
N GLY A 71 -9.79 5.41 -6.95
CA GLY A 71 -10.78 5.62 -5.90
C GLY A 71 -10.87 4.51 -4.85
N ILE A 72 -10.16 3.39 -5.03
CA ILE A 72 -10.08 2.30 -4.06
C ILE A 72 -8.87 2.48 -3.17
N THR A 73 -9.05 2.15 -1.90
CA THR A 73 -8.02 2.30 -0.88
C THR A 73 -7.68 1.00 -0.18
N ALA A 74 -6.44 0.89 0.27
CA ALA A 74 -5.98 -0.15 1.17
C ALA A 74 -4.94 0.42 2.14
N ILE A 75 -4.96 -0.05 3.38
CA ILE A 75 -4.11 0.45 4.46
C ILE A 75 -3.00 -0.57 4.74
N SER A 76 -1.77 -0.08 4.86
CA SER A 76 -0.58 -0.83 5.28
C SER A 76 0.08 -0.11 6.44
N HIS A 77 0.65 -0.87 7.37
CA HIS A 77 1.46 -0.34 8.46
C HIS A 77 2.94 -0.51 8.13
N VAL A 78 3.67 0.60 8.12
CA VAL A 78 5.13 0.61 7.99
C VAL A 78 5.72 0.71 9.39
N THR A 79 6.46 -0.31 9.80
CA THR A 79 7.20 -0.33 11.06
C THR A 79 8.65 0.07 10.83
N LEU A 80 9.11 1.11 11.51
CA LEU A 80 10.51 1.51 11.58
C LEU A 80 11.11 1.05 12.91
N LEU A 81 12.08 0.14 12.83
CA LEU A 81 12.82 -0.35 13.98
C LEU A 81 14.04 0.56 14.26
N PRO A 82 14.46 0.70 15.53
CA PRO A 82 15.71 1.38 15.85
C PRO A 82 16.92 0.74 15.15
N MET A 83 17.95 1.54 14.87
CA MET A 83 19.27 0.99 14.51
C MET A 83 19.82 0.16 15.67
N THR A 84 20.56 -0.90 15.33
CA THR A 84 21.28 -1.73 16.31
C THR A 84 22.69 -1.22 16.57
#